data_AF-A0A3B8KT22-F1
#
_entry.id   AF-A0A3B8KT22-F1
#
_cell.length_a   1.000
_cell.length_b   1.000
_cell.length_c   1.000
_cell.angle_alpha   90.00
_cell.angle_beta   90.00
_cell.angle_gamma   90.00
#
_symmetry.space_group_name_H-M   'P 1'
#
loop_
_entity.id
_entity.type
_entity.pdbx_description
1 polymer ?
#
loop_
_entity_poly.entity_id
_entity_poly.type
_entity_poly.pdbx_seq_one_letter_code
_entity_poly.pdbx_strand_id
1 'polypeptide(L)'
;VRFIQVNHSYPRNYWDAHGGLRANHGKNAMKIDQPIAGLITDLKRRGLFDDTLVVLGTEFGRTPAAQGTDGRDHHPHAFSMLLAGGGVRGGMRYGRTDDFGYYVAENKVSIPDLHATILHL
;
A
#
# COMPACT_ATOMS: atom_id res chain seq x y z
N VAL A 1 -16.03 -16.37 5.08
CA VAL A 1 -14.56 -16.16 5.20
C VAL A 1 -14.36 -14.82 5.88
N ARG A 2 -13.47 -14.71 6.89
CA ARG A 2 -13.29 -13.46 7.67
C ARG A 2 -12.06 -12.65 7.26
N PHE A 3 -11.15 -13.26 6.48
CA PHE A 3 -9.93 -12.64 5.99
C PHE A 3 -9.43 -13.39 4.75
N ILE A 4 -8.98 -12.67 3.73
CA ILE A 4 -8.34 -13.21 2.53
C ILE A 4 -7.08 -12.41 2.29
N GLN A 5 -5.96 -13.11 2.15
CA GLN A 5 -4.68 -12.51 1.75
C GLN A 5 -4.38 -12.87 0.30
N VAL A 6 -4.05 -11.86 -0.49
CA VAL A 6 -3.57 -12.02 -1.87
C VAL A 6 -2.19 -11.41 -1.95
N ASN A 7 -1.19 -12.16 -2.41
CA ASN A 7 0.18 -11.68 -2.55
C ASN A 7 0.63 -11.66 -4.01
N HIS A 8 1.43 -10.65 -4.36
CA HIS A 8 2.10 -10.55 -5.66
C HIS A 8 3.61 -10.65 -5.48
N SER A 9 4.09 -11.78 -4.94
CA SER A 9 5.51 -12.00 -4.60
C SER A 9 5.93 -13.47 -4.53
N TYR A 10 5.16 -14.38 -5.16
CA TYR A 10 5.52 -15.80 -5.24
C TYR A 10 5.86 -16.20 -6.68
N PRO A 11 6.90 -17.01 -6.95
CA PRO A 11 7.88 -17.58 -6.00
C PRO A 11 9.05 -16.64 -5.67
N ARG A 12 9.05 -15.39 -6.15
CA ARG A 12 10.11 -14.40 -5.92
C ARG A 12 9.56 -13.11 -5.33
N ASN A 13 10.31 -12.49 -4.43
CA ASN A 13 10.02 -11.14 -3.99
C ASN A 13 10.34 -10.14 -5.13
N TYR A 14 9.30 -9.67 -5.81
CA TYR A 14 9.45 -8.75 -6.94
C TYR A 14 9.62 -7.29 -6.50
N TRP A 15 9.24 -6.96 -5.27
CA TRP A 15 9.17 -5.59 -4.74
C TRP A 15 10.39 -5.20 -3.92
N ASP A 16 11.08 -6.17 -3.32
CA ASP A 16 12.38 -5.94 -2.68
C ASP A 16 13.49 -5.83 -3.73
N ALA A 17 13.48 -4.70 -4.43
CA ALA A 17 14.51 -4.33 -5.39
C ALA A 17 15.36 -3.20 -4.82
N HIS A 18 16.67 -3.28 -5.08
CA HIS A 18 17.66 -2.28 -4.69
C HIS A 18 18.33 -1.58 -5.88
N GLY A 19 17.78 -1.75 -7.09
CA GLY A 19 18.27 -1.13 -8.33
C GLY A 19 17.23 -1.26 -9.44
N GLY A 20 17.34 -0.44 -10.49
CA GLY A 20 16.39 -0.45 -11.62
C GLY A 20 14.94 -0.19 -11.21
N LEU A 21 14.72 0.56 -10.12
CA LEU A 21 13.42 0.66 -9.42
C LEU A 21 12.30 1.13 -10.32
N ARG A 22 12.56 2.12 -11.19
CA ARG A 22 11.54 2.63 -12.12
C ARG A 22 11.01 1.54 -13.05
N ALA A 23 11.90 0.73 -13.61
CA ALA A 23 11.52 -0.36 -14.51
C ALA A 23 10.87 -1.52 -13.74
N ASN A 24 11.45 -1.92 -12.61
CA ASN A 24 10.93 -3.00 -11.78
C ASN A 24 9.55 -2.65 -11.18
N HIS A 25 9.46 -1.60 -10.38
CA HIS A 25 8.23 -1.23 -9.68
C HIS A 25 7.15 -0.78 -10.66
N GLY A 26 7.52 -0.08 -11.76
CA GLY A 26 6.58 0.27 -12.81
C GLY A 26 5.94 -0.97 -13.45
N LYS A 27 6.76 -1.98 -13.82
CA LYS A 27 6.26 -3.24 -14.38
C LYS A 27 5.39 -4.02 -13.39
N ASN A 28 5.77 -4.06 -12.11
CA ASN A 28 5.01 -4.80 -11.10
C ASN A 28 3.71 -4.09 -10.72
N ALA A 29 3.70 -2.75 -10.63
CA ALA A 29 2.49 -1.97 -10.42
C ALA A 29 1.45 -2.24 -11.52
N MET A 30 1.87 -2.26 -12.78
CA MET A 30 0.97 -2.58 -13.91
C MET A 30 0.37 -3.99 -13.86
N LYS A 31 1.04 -4.95 -13.20
CA LYS A 31 0.50 -6.31 -13.05
C LYS A 31 -0.60 -6.40 -12.00
N ILE A 32 -0.63 -5.49 -11.03
CA ILE A 32 -1.61 -5.51 -9.93
C ILE A 32 -2.72 -4.48 -10.11
N ASP A 33 -2.49 -3.41 -10.87
CA ASP A 33 -3.43 -2.31 -11.11
C ASP A 33 -4.82 -2.80 -11.59
N GLN A 34 -4.86 -3.48 -12.74
CA GLN A 34 -6.11 -3.97 -13.32
C GLN A 34 -6.80 -5.04 -12.46
N PRO A 35 -6.10 -6.06 -11.90
CA PRO A 35 -6.72 -7.00 -10.97
C PRO A 35 -7.34 -6.34 -9.73
N ILE A 36 -6.70 -5.34 -9.13
CA ILE A 36 -7.23 -4.62 -7.97
C ILE A 36 -8.48 -3.82 -8.37
N ALA A 37 -8.44 -3.12 -9.51
CA ALA A 37 -9.61 -2.41 -10.04
C ALA A 37 -10.78 -3.37 -10.34
N GLY A 38 -10.49 -4.55 -10.89
CA GLY A 38 -11.47 -5.61 -11.12
C GLY A 38 -12.11 -6.11 -9.83
N LEU A 39 -11.29 -6.41 -8.80
CA LEU A 39 -11.78 -6.82 -7.47
C LEU A 39 -12.75 -5.79 -6.88
N ILE A 40 -12.35 -4.51 -6.86
CA ILE A 40 -13.19 -3.43 -6.33
C ILE A 40 -14.49 -3.31 -7.14
N THR A 41 -14.42 -3.40 -8.47
CA THR A 41 -15.58 -3.34 -9.36
C THR A 41 -16.55 -4.49 -9.08
N ASP A 42 -16.04 -5.70 -8.90
CA ASP A 42 -16.86 -6.88 -8.65
C ASP A 42 -17.49 -6.86 -7.25
N LEU A 43 -16.76 -6.39 -6.23
CA LEU A 43 -17.33 -6.16 -4.90
C LEU A 43 -18.50 -5.19 -4.97
N LYS A 44 -18.36 -4.08 -5.70
CA LYS A 44 -19.44 -3.10 -5.88
C LYS A 44 -20.64 -3.70 -6.63
N ARG A 45 -20.41 -4.41 -7.73
CA ARG A 45 -21.47 -5.08 -8.51
C ARG A 45 -22.26 -6.10 -7.70
N ARG A 46 -21.63 -6.73 -6.71
CA ARG A 46 -22.24 -7.73 -5.84
C ARG A 46 -22.87 -7.13 -4.57
N GLY A 47 -22.80 -5.82 -4.38
CA GLY A 47 -23.26 -5.16 -3.16
C GLY A 47 -22.43 -5.50 -1.92
N LEU A 48 -21.19 -5.99 -2.10
CA LEU A 48 -20.31 -6.43 -1.02
C LEU A 48 -19.27 -5.38 -0.62
N PHE A 49 -19.12 -4.31 -1.40
CA PHE A 49 -18.06 -3.32 -1.18
C PHE A 49 -18.21 -2.59 0.16
N ASP A 50 -19.43 -2.31 0.59
CA ASP A 50 -19.69 -1.59 1.84
C ASP A 50 -19.39 -2.45 3.07
N ASP A 51 -19.52 -3.79 2.96
CA ASP A 51 -19.25 -4.76 4.02
C ASP A 51 -17.84 -5.40 3.93
N THR A 52 -17.06 -5.04 2.91
CA THR A 52 -15.72 -5.61 2.68
C THR A 52 -14.65 -4.53 2.71
N LEU A 53 -13.81 -4.56 3.74
CA LEU A 53 -12.62 -3.72 3.78
C LEU A 53 -11.50 -4.30 2.90
N VAL A 54 -11.09 -3.55 1.91
CA VAL A 54 -9.91 -3.81 1.08
C VAL A 54 -8.73 -3.02 1.64
N VAL A 55 -7.67 -3.72 2.02
CA VAL A 55 -6.40 -3.14 2.47
C VAL A 55 -5.31 -3.50 1.47
N LEU A 56 -4.67 -2.49 0.89
CA LEU A 56 -3.53 -2.63 -0.01
C LEU A 56 -2.32 -1.92 0.59
N GLY A 57 -1.18 -2.59 0.64
CA GLY A 57 0.01 -2.04 1.26
C GLY A 57 1.26 -2.87 1.09
N THR A 58 2.33 -2.39 1.71
CA THR A 58 3.64 -3.04 1.79
C THR A 58 4.14 -3.01 3.24
N GLU A 59 5.19 -3.75 3.55
CA GLU A 59 5.80 -3.76 4.90
C GLU A 59 6.63 -2.50 5.19
N PHE A 60 7.14 -1.86 4.13
CA PHE A 60 7.98 -0.65 4.18
C PHE A 60 7.95 0.09 2.83
N GLY A 61 8.47 1.32 2.80
CA GLY A 61 8.72 2.09 1.59
C GLY A 61 10.13 1.91 1.03
N ARG A 62 10.50 2.81 0.11
CA ARG A 62 11.88 3.00 -0.39
C ARG A 62 12.36 4.39 -0.04
N THR A 63 13.61 4.53 0.38
CA THR A 63 14.14 5.81 0.86
C THR A 63 14.06 6.88 -0.23
N PRO A 64 13.92 8.16 0.11
CA PRO A 64 13.94 9.23 -0.88
C PRO A 64 15.35 9.45 -1.47
N ALA A 65 16.40 8.93 -0.81
CA ALA A 65 17.79 9.02 -1.22
C ALA A 65 18.27 7.79 -1.99
N ALA A 66 19.23 8.00 -2.90
CA ALA A 66 19.84 6.90 -3.63
C ALA A 66 20.70 6.02 -2.71
N GLN A 67 20.68 4.70 -2.94
CA GLN A 67 21.66 3.78 -2.40
C GLN A 67 22.69 3.45 -3.48
N GLY A 68 23.89 4.01 -3.38
CA GLY A 68 24.91 3.87 -4.42
C GLY A 68 24.59 4.66 -5.69
N THR A 69 24.75 4.04 -6.86
CA THR A 69 24.56 4.70 -8.17
C THR A 69 23.17 4.52 -8.78
N ASP A 70 22.48 3.42 -8.45
CA ASP A 70 21.11 3.13 -8.91
C ASP A 70 20.40 2.28 -7.85
N GLY A 71 19.36 2.83 -7.23
CA GLY A 71 18.62 2.16 -6.17
C GLY A 71 18.17 3.07 -5.03
N ARG A 72 17.41 2.48 -4.10
CA ARG A 72 16.97 3.07 -2.84
C ARG A 72 16.95 1.96 -1.80
N ASP A 73 17.19 2.32 -0.55
CA ASP A 73 17.20 1.37 0.57
C ASP A 73 15.80 1.20 1.16
N HIS A 74 15.68 0.32 2.15
CA HIS A 74 14.48 0.07 2.93
C HIS A 74 14.06 1.32 3.71
N HIS A 75 12.76 1.66 3.65
CA HIS A 75 12.24 2.83 4.33
C HIS A 75 11.14 2.48 5.34
N PRO A 76 11.51 2.16 6.59
CA PRO A 76 10.54 1.84 7.64
C PRO A 76 9.89 3.09 8.26
N HIS A 77 10.40 4.28 7.96
CA HIS A 77 9.97 5.53 8.61
C HIS A 77 8.74 6.18 7.97
N ALA A 78 8.52 5.96 6.66
CA ALA A 78 7.39 6.51 5.93
C ALA A 78 7.02 5.62 4.73
N PHE A 79 5.74 5.24 4.65
CA PHE A 79 5.13 4.54 3.53
C PHE A 79 3.60 4.73 3.56
N SER A 80 2.94 4.33 2.48
CA SER A 80 1.50 4.53 2.31
C SER A 80 0.75 3.21 2.30
N MET A 81 -0.43 3.21 2.92
CA MET A 81 -1.42 2.14 2.85
C MET A 81 -2.69 2.69 2.20
N LEU A 82 -3.37 1.88 1.39
CA LEU A 82 -4.65 2.21 0.79
C LEU A 82 -5.75 1.37 1.44
N LEU A 83 -6.83 2.04 1.84
CA LEU A 83 -8.04 1.41 2.36
C LEU A 83 -9.22 1.79 1.46
N ALA A 84 -10.11 0.84 1.18
CA ALA A 84 -11.33 1.06 0.41
C ALA A 84 -12.44 0.08 0.85
N GLY A 85 -13.70 0.49 0.76
CA GLY A 85 -14.83 -0.31 1.22
C GLY A 85 -14.92 -0.38 2.75
N GLY A 86 -15.77 -1.23 3.29
CA GLY A 86 -15.87 -1.44 4.75
C GLY A 86 -16.19 -0.15 5.52
N GLY A 87 -17.03 0.73 4.97
CA GLY A 87 -17.37 2.02 5.60
C GLY A 87 -16.28 3.10 5.59
N VAL A 88 -15.11 2.87 4.96
CA VAL A 88 -14.04 3.87 4.88
C VAL A 88 -14.49 5.09 4.07
N ARG A 89 -14.22 6.30 4.60
CA ARG A 89 -14.44 7.56 3.89
C ARG A 89 -13.53 7.65 2.66
N GLY A 90 -14.11 7.51 1.47
CA GLY A 90 -13.40 7.64 0.19
C GLY A 90 -12.93 9.07 -0.11
N GLY A 91 -11.99 9.19 -1.05
CA GLY A 91 -11.52 10.48 -1.57
C GLY A 91 -10.62 11.28 -0.60
N MET A 92 -10.13 10.66 0.47
CA MET A 92 -9.30 11.30 1.48
C MET A 92 -7.84 10.83 1.39
N ARG A 93 -6.93 11.70 1.80
CA ARG A 93 -5.54 11.37 2.15
C ARG A 93 -5.32 11.78 3.61
N TYR A 94 -4.69 10.93 4.40
CA TYR A 94 -4.39 11.18 5.80
C TYR A 94 -2.91 10.92 6.06
N GLY A 95 -2.24 11.88 6.68
CA GLY A 95 -0.79 11.87 6.81
C GLY A 95 -0.08 12.66 5.71
N ARG A 96 1.08 13.23 6.06
CA ARG A 96 1.99 13.91 5.12
C ARG A 96 3.43 13.67 5.55
N THR A 97 4.31 13.36 4.62
CA THR A 97 5.75 13.32 4.90
C THR A 97 6.34 14.72 5.02
N ASP A 98 7.53 14.83 5.60
CA ASP A 98 8.35 16.02 5.45
C ASP A 98 8.68 16.30 3.97
N ASP A 99 9.27 17.47 3.70
CA ASP A 99 9.59 17.94 2.36
C ASP A 99 10.61 17.06 1.63
N PHE A 100 11.32 16.18 2.36
CA PHE A 100 12.27 15.22 1.82
C PHE A 100 11.65 13.84 1.59
N GLY A 101 10.44 13.59 2.10
CA GLY A 101 9.80 12.28 2.05
C GLY A 101 10.38 11.27 3.05
N TYR A 102 11.09 11.71 4.09
CA TYR A 102 11.86 10.83 4.97
C TYR A 102 11.09 10.42 6.23
N TYR A 103 10.39 11.35 6.86
CA TYR A 103 9.56 11.08 8.04
C TYR A 103 8.13 11.56 7.81
N VAL A 104 7.18 11.00 8.56
CA VAL A 104 5.82 11.54 8.61
C VAL A 104 5.82 12.80 9.46
N ALA A 105 5.54 13.95 8.84
CA ALA A 105 5.52 15.27 9.49
C ALA A 105 4.15 15.62 10.09
N GLU A 106 3.06 15.11 9.52
CA GLU A 106 1.69 15.39 9.97
C GLU A 106 0.86 14.12 10.05
N ASN A 107 -0.03 14.05 11.05
CA ASN A 107 -1.05 13.01 11.16
C ASN A 107 -0.48 11.58 11.07
N LYS A 108 0.60 11.33 11.81
CA LYS A 108 1.27 10.02 11.86
C LYS A 108 0.33 8.94 12.39
N VAL A 109 0.31 7.82 11.69
CA VAL A 109 -0.41 6.60 12.09
C VAL A 109 0.62 5.52 12.35
N SER A 110 0.55 4.89 13.52
CA SER A 110 1.36 3.71 13.82
C SER A 110 0.69 2.45 13.25
N ILE A 111 1.44 1.38 13.00
CA ILE A 111 0.84 0.10 12.57
C ILE A 111 -0.18 -0.46 13.58
N PRO A 112 0.07 -0.38 14.91
CA PRO A 112 -0.98 -0.67 15.90
C PRO A 112 -2.26 0.14 15.70
N ASP A 113 -2.17 1.46 15.48
CA ASP A 113 -3.36 2.32 15.28
C ASP A 113 -4.09 1.99 13.97
N LEU A 114 -3.35 1.64 12.91
CA LEU A 114 -3.92 1.15 11.66
C LEU A 114 -4.69 -0.15 11.89
N HIS A 115 -4.12 -1.11 12.61
CA HIS A 115 -4.81 -2.35 12.96
C HIS A 115 -6.03 -2.11 13.84
N ALA A 116 -5.95 -1.20 14.82
CA ALA A 116 -7.10 -0.81 15.63
C ALA A 116 -8.22 -0.22 14.76
N THR A 117 -7.87 0.58 13.75
CA THR A 117 -8.84 1.11 12.77
C THR A 117 -9.48 -0.01 11.95
N ILE A 118 -8.68 -0.96 11.44
CA ILE A 118 -9.17 -2.11 10.67
C ILE A 118 -10.14 -2.98 11.49
N LEU A 119 -9.88 -3.15 12.79
CA LEU A 119 -10.72 -3.95 13.68
C LEU A 119 -11.98 -3.22 14.16
N HIS A 120 -11.98 -1.88 14.07
CA HIS A 120 -13.12 -1.05 14.46
C HIS A 120 -14.20 -0.97 13.37
N LEU A 121 -13.78 -1.03 12.10
CA LEU A 121 -14.65 -1.04 10.92
C LEU A 121 -15.35 -2.40 10.76
#